data_AF-A0A2X3F384-F1
#
_entry.id   AF-A0A2X3F384-F1
#
_cell.length_a   1.000
_cell.length_b   1.000
_cell.length_c   1.000
_cell.angle_alpha   90.00
_cell.angle_beta   90.00
_cell.angle_gamma   90.00
#
_symmetry.space_group_name_H-M   'P 1'
#
loop_
_entity.id
_entity.type
_entity.pdbx_description
1 polymer ?
#
loop_
_entity_poly.entity_id
_entity_poly.type
_entity_poly.pdbx_seq_one_letter_code
_entity_poly.pdbx_strand_id
1 'polypeptide(L)'
;MQNELIAQGYITSLIDVPSQSLEHGILRFTLHYGKVGAIDYADGSDTTRLWNSLPTSSGTILRLSDLEQGMANLQRLPGATAHMKLLPGQHEGESDIQIARSLAKKWQLGAWLDDAGSKASGRYQAGGALYLYDLTTLNDILYLSGGAILNSISITTATTTAACITPFPLATGH
;
A
#
# COMPACT_ATOMS: atom_id res chain seq x y z
N MET A 1 7.57 -11.10 -27.55
CA MET A 1 7.43 -9.66 -27.27
C MET A 1 6.21 -9.35 -26.38
N GLN A 2 4.98 -9.74 -26.72
CA GLN A 2 3.84 -9.49 -25.81
C GLN A 2 4.00 -10.20 -24.44
N ASN A 3 4.53 -11.42 -24.43
CA ASN A 3 4.89 -12.11 -23.18
C ASN A 3 5.98 -11.40 -22.38
N GLU A 4 6.87 -10.63 -23.01
CA GLU A 4 7.92 -9.87 -22.31
C GLU A 4 7.33 -8.65 -21.58
N LEU A 5 6.34 -7.97 -22.18
CA LEU A 5 5.61 -6.87 -21.54
C LEU A 5 4.80 -7.37 -20.34
N ILE A 6 4.15 -8.53 -20.48
CA ILE A 6 3.45 -9.19 -19.37
C ILE A 6 4.45 -9.57 -18.27
N ALA A 7 5.63 -10.12 -18.63
CA ALA A 7 6.68 -10.46 -17.67
C ALA A 7 7.27 -9.23 -16.95
N GLN A 8 7.26 -8.06 -17.60
CA GLN A 8 7.67 -6.79 -17.01
C GLN A 8 6.54 -6.04 -16.28
N GLY A 9 5.34 -6.62 -16.20
CA GLY A 9 4.21 -6.09 -15.43
C GLY A 9 3.25 -5.17 -16.17
N TYR A 10 3.34 -5.06 -17.50
CA TYR A 10 2.46 -4.24 -18.34
C TYR A 10 1.25 -5.03 -18.86
N ILE A 11 0.32 -5.37 -17.95
CA ILE A 11 -0.77 -6.35 -18.21
C ILE A 11 -1.89 -5.87 -19.15
N THR A 12 -2.03 -4.57 -19.37
CA THR A 12 -3.05 -3.97 -20.28
C THR A 12 -2.43 -3.38 -21.55
N SER A 13 -1.16 -3.68 -21.85
CA SER A 13 -0.47 -3.11 -23.01
C SER A 13 -0.61 -3.96 -24.26
N LEU A 14 -0.78 -3.30 -25.40
CA LEU A 14 -0.95 -3.92 -26.72
C LEU A 14 0.19 -3.50 -27.65
N ILE A 15 0.76 -4.46 -28.38
CA ILE A 15 1.68 -4.20 -29.50
C ILE A 15 0.87 -4.27 -30.78
N ASP A 16 0.89 -3.20 -31.56
CA ASP A 16 0.30 -3.15 -32.90
C ASP A 16 1.39 -3.09 -33.98
N VAL A 17 1.09 -3.66 -35.15
CA VAL A 17 1.94 -3.58 -36.35
C VAL A 17 1.17 -2.79 -37.40
N PRO A 18 1.41 -1.48 -37.53
CA PRO A 18 0.71 -0.68 -38.51
C PRO A 18 1.00 -1.19 -39.92
N SER A 19 0.01 -1.06 -40.82
CA SER A 19 0.16 -1.44 -42.22
C SER A 19 1.28 -0.61 -42.86
N GLN A 20 2.36 -1.28 -43.27
CA GLN A 20 3.53 -0.64 -43.86
C GLN A 20 4.05 -1.44 -45.06
N SER A 21 4.58 -0.73 -46.07
CA SER A 21 5.31 -1.38 -47.16
C SER A 21 6.62 -1.96 -46.61
N LEU A 22 6.80 -3.27 -46.77
CA LEU A 22 8.01 -4.00 -46.37
C LEU A 22 9.10 -3.96 -47.45
N GLU A 23 8.95 -3.13 -48.49
CA GLU A 23 9.88 -3.05 -49.63
C GLU A 23 11.34 -2.74 -49.24
N HIS A 24 11.56 -2.09 -48.09
CA HIS A 24 12.88 -1.76 -47.59
C HIS A 24 13.38 -2.69 -46.47
N GLY A 25 12.63 -3.75 -46.14
CA GLY A 25 13.00 -4.73 -45.10
C GLY A 25 12.90 -4.22 -43.66
N ILE A 26 12.32 -3.04 -43.42
CA ILE A 26 12.17 -2.47 -42.07
C ILE A 26 10.74 -2.74 -41.57
N LEU A 27 10.64 -3.47 -40.46
CA LEU A 27 9.39 -3.71 -39.74
C LEU A 27 9.32 -2.78 -38.52
N ARG A 28 8.35 -1.86 -38.51
CA ARG A 28 8.06 -0.97 -37.37
C ARG A 28 6.94 -1.54 -36.52
N PHE A 29 7.13 -1.53 -35.20
CA PHE A 29 6.13 -1.88 -34.20
C PHE A 29 5.71 -0.63 -33.44
N THR A 30 4.43 -0.52 -33.10
CA THR A 30 3.91 0.54 -32.22
C THR A 30 3.42 -0.10 -30.92
N LEU A 31 3.90 0.37 -29.77
CA LEU A 31 3.49 -0.10 -28.45
C LEU A 31 2.53 0.90 -27.81
N HIS A 32 1.34 0.42 -27.46
CA HIS A 32 0.32 1.17 -26.75
C HIS A 32 0.27 0.71 -25.29
N TYR A 33 0.74 1.56 -24.39
CA TYR A 33 0.63 1.32 -22.96
C TYR A 33 -0.79 1.60 -22.48
N GLY A 34 -1.37 0.64 -21.76
CA GLY A 34 -2.60 0.89 -21.02
C GLY A 34 -2.37 1.90 -19.90
N LYS A 35 -3.36 2.75 -19.65
CA LYS A 35 -3.32 3.80 -18.63
C LYS A 35 -4.36 3.55 -17.54
N VAL A 36 -4.11 4.10 -16.37
CA VAL A 36 -5.07 4.12 -15.27
C VAL A 36 -6.13 5.17 -15.58
N GLY A 37 -7.40 4.78 -15.58
CA GLY A 37 -8.55 5.67 -15.69
C GLY A 37 -8.94 6.25 -14.32
N ALA A 38 -10.20 6.09 -13.91
CA ALA A 38 -10.67 6.47 -12.58
C ALA A 38 -10.18 5.48 -11.50
N ILE A 39 -10.07 5.94 -10.25
CA ILE A 39 -9.71 5.12 -9.10
C ILE A 39 -10.71 5.39 -7.99
N ASP A 40 -11.58 4.43 -7.72
CA ASP A 40 -12.70 4.60 -6.79
C ASP A 40 -12.84 3.41 -5.85
N TYR A 41 -13.46 3.65 -4.70
CA TYR A 41 -13.83 2.57 -3.78
C TYR A 41 -15.12 1.88 -4.25
N ALA A 42 -15.19 0.57 -4.07
CA ALA A 42 -16.45 -0.17 -4.18
C ALA A 42 -17.41 0.25 -3.06
N ASP A 43 -18.71 0.16 -3.32
CA ASP A 43 -19.75 0.47 -2.34
C ASP A 43 -19.56 -0.31 -1.04
N GLY A 44 -19.73 0.38 0.09
CA GLY A 44 -19.61 -0.20 1.43
C GLY A 44 -18.16 -0.43 1.91
N SER A 45 -17.15 0.00 1.15
CA SER A 45 -15.74 -0.12 1.56
C SER A 45 -15.35 0.88 2.65
N ASP A 46 -14.44 0.47 3.52
CA ASP A 46 -13.72 1.38 4.42
C ASP A 46 -12.73 2.24 3.64
N THR A 47 -12.90 3.56 3.71
CA THR A 47 -12.09 4.49 2.93
C THR A 47 -10.85 4.99 3.69
N THR A 48 -9.79 5.19 2.93
CA THR A 48 -8.60 5.95 3.34
C THR A 48 -8.12 6.79 2.16
N ARG A 49 -7.20 7.73 2.37
CA ARG A 49 -6.65 8.52 1.27
C ARG A 49 -5.81 7.64 0.35
N LEU A 50 -6.14 7.69 -0.94
CA LEU A 50 -5.48 6.88 -1.96
C LEU A 50 -4.16 7.49 -2.43
N TRP A 51 -4.02 8.81 -2.42
CA TRP A 51 -2.82 9.50 -2.91
C TRP A 51 -1.53 9.10 -2.16
N ASN A 52 -1.64 8.68 -0.90
CA ASN A 52 -0.50 8.21 -0.11
C ASN A 52 -0.41 6.68 -0.02
N SER A 53 -1.43 5.97 -0.50
CA SER A 53 -1.50 4.51 -0.47
C SER A 53 -1.14 3.90 -1.82
N LEU A 54 -1.46 4.58 -2.93
CA LEU A 54 -1.25 4.10 -4.29
C LEU A 54 -0.07 4.82 -4.95
N PRO A 55 0.89 4.07 -5.54
CA PRO A 55 1.96 4.64 -6.34
C PRO A 55 1.52 4.90 -7.81
N THR A 56 0.24 5.17 -8.03
CA THR A 56 -0.34 5.42 -9.35
C THR A 56 -1.48 6.43 -9.24
N SER A 57 -1.79 7.12 -10.33
CA SER A 57 -2.90 8.08 -10.42
C SER A 57 -3.58 7.98 -11.77
N SER A 58 -4.73 8.64 -11.93
CA SER A 58 -5.37 8.73 -13.24
C SER A 58 -4.42 9.31 -14.30
N GLY A 59 -4.43 8.73 -15.49
CA GLY A 59 -3.60 9.10 -16.64
C GLY A 59 -2.19 8.51 -16.66
N THR A 60 -1.71 7.87 -15.58
CA THR A 60 -0.39 7.22 -15.57
C THR A 60 -0.44 5.85 -16.24
N ILE A 61 0.72 5.34 -16.68
CA ILE A 61 0.82 3.99 -17.25
C ILE A 61 0.42 2.97 -16.17
N LEU A 62 -0.47 2.04 -16.54
CA LEU A 62 -0.89 0.97 -15.65
C LEU A 62 0.20 -0.09 -15.59
N ARG A 63 0.75 -0.29 -14.39
CA ARG A 63 1.74 -1.35 -14.10
C ARG A 63 1.22 -2.24 -12.98
N LEU A 64 1.33 -3.55 -13.16
CA LEU A 64 0.95 -4.55 -12.16
C LEU A 64 1.71 -4.34 -10.84
N SER A 65 3.00 -4.01 -10.92
CA SER A 65 3.83 -3.74 -9.74
C SER A 65 3.31 -2.58 -8.89
N ASP A 66 2.76 -1.54 -9.51
CA ASP A 66 2.16 -0.40 -8.80
C ASP A 66 0.86 -0.82 -8.10
N LEU A 67 0.06 -1.69 -8.73
CA LEU A 67 -1.16 -2.24 -8.13
C LEU A 67 -0.86 -3.16 -6.95
N GLU A 68 0.15 -4.03 -7.07
CA GLU A 68 0.61 -4.91 -6.00
C GLU A 68 1.13 -4.10 -4.81
N GLN A 69 1.96 -3.09 -5.06
CA GLN A 69 2.45 -2.18 -4.03
C GLN A 69 1.31 -1.39 -3.39
N GLY A 70 0.37 -0.88 -4.18
CA GLY A 70 -0.82 -0.19 -3.69
C GLY A 70 -1.68 -1.07 -2.80
N MET A 71 -1.90 -2.33 -3.19
CA MET A 71 -2.64 -3.30 -2.39
C MET A 71 -1.91 -3.66 -1.09
N ALA A 72 -0.59 -3.88 -1.16
CA ALA A 72 0.24 -4.12 0.02
C ALA A 72 0.20 -2.93 1.00
N ASN A 73 0.22 -1.70 0.49
CA ASN A 73 0.06 -0.50 1.32
C ASN A 73 -1.32 -0.45 1.97
N LEU A 74 -2.41 -0.67 1.23
CA LEU A 74 -3.78 -0.66 1.77
C LEU A 74 -4.04 -1.75 2.81
N GLN A 75 -3.28 -2.85 2.76
CA GLN A 75 -3.31 -3.97 3.72
C GLN A 75 -2.30 -3.84 4.86
N ARG A 76 -1.58 -2.72 4.97
CA ARG A 76 -0.55 -2.52 6.00
C ARG A 76 -1.11 -2.59 7.42
N LEU A 77 -2.34 -2.14 7.63
CA LEU A 77 -2.94 -2.10 8.97
C LEU A 77 -3.36 -3.51 9.40
N PRO A 78 -3.11 -3.91 10.66
CA PRO A 78 -3.53 -5.22 11.15
C PRO A 78 -5.04 -5.47 10.99
N GLY A 79 -5.39 -6.57 10.34
CA GLY A 79 -6.79 -6.92 10.06
C GLY A 79 -7.42 -6.14 8.91
N ALA A 80 -6.64 -5.36 8.14
CA ALA A 80 -7.09 -4.78 6.89
C ALA A 80 -7.06 -5.80 5.75
N THR A 81 -8.10 -5.78 4.92
CA THR A 81 -8.15 -6.49 3.64
C THR A 81 -8.41 -5.48 2.53
N ALA A 82 -7.79 -5.69 1.37
CA ALA A 82 -8.02 -4.87 0.19
C ALA A 82 -7.99 -5.76 -1.05
N HIS A 83 -8.86 -5.44 -2.01
CA HIS A 83 -8.92 -6.09 -3.31
C HIS A 83 -9.10 -5.03 -4.39
N MET A 84 -8.40 -5.19 -5.50
CA MET A 84 -8.55 -4.32 -6.66
C MET A 84 -9.18 -5.09 -7.82
N LYS A 85 -10.06 -4.44 -8.56
CA LYS A 85 -10.62 -4.92 -9.82
C LYS A 85 -10.35 -3.89 -10.90
N LEU A 86 -9.85 -4.34 -12.05
CA LEU A 86 -9.75 -3.50 -13.24
C LEU A 86 -11.05 -3.60 -14.02
N LEU A 87 -11.63 -2.46 -14.34
CA LEU A 87 -12.80 -2.31 -15.19
C LEU A 87 -12.39 -1.57 -16.47
N PRO A 88 -13.09 -1.78 -17.60
CA PRO A 88 -12.89 -0.93 -18.78
C PRO A 88 -13.09 0.55 -18.41
N GLY A 89 -12.12 1.40 -18.78
CA GLY A 89 -12.19 2.84 -18.51
C GLY A 89 -13.08 3.59 -19.51
N GLN A 90 -13.23 4.90 -19.29
CA GLN A 90 -14.03 5.76 -20.16
C GLN A 90 -13.42 5.99 -21.55
N HIS A 91 -12.08 6.01 -21.65
CA HIS A 91 -11.38 6.17 -22.92
C HIS A 91 -10.66 4.89 -23.36
N GLU A 92 -10.40 4.79 -24.66
CA GLU A 92 -9.67 3.66 -25.23
C GLU A 92 -8.25 3.57 -24.64
N GLY A 93 -7.84 2.36 -24.26
CA GLY A 93 -6.57 2.12 -23.59
C GLY A 93 -6.53 2.51 -22.11
N GLU A 94 -7.65 2.91 -21.51
CA GLU A 94 -7.78 3.16 -20.07
C GLU A 94 -8.44 1.98 -19.35
N SER A 95 -8.08 1.81 -18.08
CA SER A 95 -8.74 0.88 -17.17
C SER A 95 -8.99 1.56 -15.83
N ASP A 96 -10.25 1.56 -15.41
CA ASP A 96 -10.65 2.08 -14.11
C ASP A 96 -10.32 1.05 -13.02
N ILE A 97 -9.91 1.52 -11.84
CA ILE A 97 -9.53 0.68 -10.70
C ILE A 97 -10.62 0.82 -9.63
N GLN A 98 -11.30 -0.28 -9.34
CA GLN A 98 -12.25 -0.36 -8.23
C GLN A 98 -11.59 -1.05 -7.03
N ILE A 99 -11.63 -0.41 -5.86
CA ILE A 99 -10.97 -0.88 -4.64
C ILE A 99 -12.02 -1.29 -3.60
N ALA A 100 -12.04 -2.57 -3.21
CA ALA A 100 -12.81 -3.04 -2.08
C ALA A 100 -11.88 -3.16 -0.87
N ARG A 101 -12.12 -2.36 0.18
CA ARG A 101 -11.30 -2.36 1.41
C ARG A 101 -12.17 -2.58 2.65
N SER A 102 -11.67 -3.35 3.60
CA SER A 102 -12.26 -3.51 4.92
C SER A 102 -11.19 -3.43 6.02
N LEU A 103 -11.51 -2.76 7.11
CA LEU A 103 -10.67 -2.67 8.31
C LEU A 103 -11.48 -3.14 9.52
N ALA A 104 -11.30 -4.41 9.90
CA ALA A 104 -12.15 -5.08 10.89
C ALA A 104 -12.20 -4.37 12.26
N LYS A 105 -11.07 -3.78 12.69
CA LYS A 105 -10.98 -3.00 13.94
C LYS A 105 -10.05 -1.81 13.73
N LYS A 106 -10.44 -0.64 14.25
CA LYS A 106 -9.62 0.59 14.20
C LYS A 106 -8.74 0.79 15.43
N TRP A 107 -8.66 -0.21 16.30
CA TRP A 107 -7.84 -0.15 17.50
C TRP A 107 -7.42 -1.55 17.96
N GLN A 108 -6.35 -1.61 18.75
CA GLN A 108 -5.86 -2.82 19.38
C GLN A 108 -5.21 -2.48 20.73
N LEU A 109 -5.36 -3.36 21.71
CA LEU A 109 -4.68 -3.25 23.01
C LEU A 109 -3.70 -4.42 23.17
N GLY A 110 -2.49 -4.12 23.61
CA GLY A 110 -1.48 -5.10 23.99
C GLY A 110 -1.01 -4.88 25.42
N ALA A 111 -0.65 -5.96 26.10
CA ALA A 111 -0.03 -5.93 27.42
C ALA A 111 1.06 -6.98 27.49
N TRP A 112 2.10 -6.74 28.29
CA TRP A 112 3.21 -7.66 28.48
C TRP A 112 3.70 -7.64 29.93
N LEU A 113 4.35 -8.75 30.29
CA LEU A 113 5.03 -8.96 31.55
C LEU A 113 6.28 -9.79 31.25
N ASP A 114 7.44 -9.32 31.70
CA ASP A 114 8.71 -10.03 31.51
C ASP A 114 9.58 -9.96 32.77
N ASP A 115 10.58 -10.84 32.83
CA ASP A 115 11.59 -10.89 33.90
C ASP A 115 13.00 -10.50 33.40
N ALA A 116 13.07 -9.69 32.34
CA ALA A 116 14.32 -9.32 31.68
C ALA A 116 15.20 -8.37 32.52
N GLY A 117 14.67 -7.85 33.63
CA GLY A 117 15.39 -6.94 34.52
C GLY A 117 16.38 -7.64 35.47
N SER A 118 17.46 -6.95 35.82
CA SER A 118 18.41 -7.43 36.83
C SER A 118 17.91 -7.17 38.25
N LYS A 119 18.53 -7.81 39.26
CA LYS A 119 18.23 -7.51 40.69
C LYS A 119 18.39 -6.02 41.04
N ALA A 120 19.30 -5.30 40.37
CA ALA A 120 19.57 -3.89 40.63
C ALA A 120 18.62 -2.93 39.89
N SER A 121 18.10 -3.34 38.73
CA SER A 121 17.20 -2.54 37.89
C SER A 121 15.72 -2.94 38.01
N GLY A 122 15.41 -3.84 38.95
CA GLY A 122 14.08 -4.42 39.16
C GLY A 122 13.81 -5.59 38.20
N ARG A 123 13.60 -6.78 38.77
CA ARG A 123 13.51 -8.04 38.01
C ARG A 123 12.28 -8.13 37.11
N TYR A 124 11.13 -7.65 37.59
CA TYR A 124 9.86 -7.80 36.91
C TYR A 124 9.40 -6.48 36.30
N GLN A 125 9.09 -6.50 35.01
CA GLN A 125 8.60 -5.35 34.26
C GLN A 125 7.27 -5.69 33.60
N ALA A 126 6.33 -4.76 33.66
CA ALA A 126 5.04 -4.89 33.01
C ALA A 126 4.74 -3.64 32.19
N GLY A 127 3.94 -3.79 31.14
CA GLY A 127 3.53 -2.66 30.33
C GLY A 127 2.32 -2.96 29.46
N GLY A 128 1.88 -1.92 28.76
CA GLY A 128 0.78 -1.99 27.81
C GLY A 128 0.89 -0.94 26.73
N ALA A 129 0.18 -1.19 25.63
CA ALA A 129 0.10 -0.30 24.49
C ALA A 129 -1.31 -0.31 23.88
N LEU A 130 -1.83 0.88 23.59
CA LEU A 130 -3.01 1.10 22.77
C LEU A 130 -2.57 1.52 21.37
N TYR A 131 -3.09 0.85 20.36
CA TYR A 131 -2.91 1.16 18.95
C TYR A 131 -4.23 1.67 18.38
N LEU A 132 -4.16 2.72 17.55
CA LEU A 132 -5.25 3.32 16.81
C LEU A 132 -4.86 3.30 15.33
N TYR A 133 -5.73 2.78 14.48
CA TYR A 133 -5.48 2.56 13.07
C TYR A 133 -6.33 3.50 12.22
N ASP A 134 -5.73 4.06 11.17
CA ASP A 134 -6.35 4.96 10.19
C ASP A 134 -7.00 6.21 10.81
N LEU A 135 -6.43 6.73 11.91
CA LEU A 135 -7.01 7.80 12.71
C LEU A 135 -7.12 9.10 11.91
N THR A 136 -6.16 9.37 11.03
CA THR A 136 -6.15 10.56 10.17
C THR A 136 -6.65 10.29 8.76
N THR A 137 -7.15 9.07 8.49
CA THR A 137 -7.57 8.63 7.14
C THR A 137 -6.40 8.71 6.15
N LEU A 138 -5.18 8.47 6.63
CA LEU A 138 -3.95 8.42 5.85
C LEU A 138 -3.31 7.03 5.92
N ASN A 139 -4.10 6.00 6.23
CA ASN A 139 -3.63 4.62 6.36
C ASN A 139 -2.49 4.51 7.40
N ASP A 140 -2.64 5.26 8.49
CA ASP A 140 -1.65 5.48 9.54
C ASP A 140 -1.87 4.61 10.78
N ILE A 141 -0.82 4.43 11.59
CA ILE A 141 -0.88 3.79 12.90
C ILE A 141 -0.40 4.81 13.94
N LEU A 142 -1.25 5.14 14.90
CA LEU A 142 -0.88 5.85 16.12
C LEU A 142 -0.86 4.86 17.27
N TYR A 143 0.18 4.87 18.11
CA TYR A 143 0.19 4.06 19.32
C TYR A 143 0.66 4.85 20.54
N LEU A 144 0.10 4.51 21.69
CA LEU A 144 0.45 5.01 23.01
C LEU A 144 0.84 3.83 23.87
N SER A 145 1.99 3.89 24.55
CA SER A 145 2.45 2.82 25.42
C SER A 145 3.01 3.36 26.73
N GLY A 146 3.05 2.49 27.73
CA GLY A 146 3.62 2.78 29.05
C GLY A 146 3.91 1.49 29.80
N GLY A 147 4.84 1.55 30.75
CA GLY A 147 5.22 0.41 31.57
C GLY A 147 5.83 0.82 32.90
N ALA A 148 5.94 -0.13 33.81
CA ALA A 148 6.49 0.07 35.14
C ALA A 148 7.26 -1.17 35.63
N ILE A 149 8.23 -0.92 36.50
CA ILE A 149 8.95 -1.96 37.25
C ILE A 149 8.09 -2.31 38.48
N LEU A 150 7.79 -3.59 38.69
CA LEU A 150 6.85 -4.02 39.73
C LEU A 150 7.37 -3.84 41.16
N ASN A 151 8.66 -3.53 41.33
CA ASN A 151 9.26 -3.18 42.63
C ASN A 151 9.24 -1.67 42.93
N SER A 152 8.91 -0.80 41.96
CA SER A 152 8.78 0.65 42.11
C SER A 152 7.94 1.24 40.97
N ILE A 153 6.74 1.74 41.26
CA ILE A 153 5.86 2.35 40.26
C ILE A 153 6.52 3.64 39.75
N SER A 154 7.07 3.61 38.53
CA SER A 154 7.53 4.78 37.79
C SER A 154 6.79 4.83 36.47
N ILE A 155 6.01 5.88 36.25
CA ILE A 155 5.27 6.13 35.01
C ILE A 155 6.24 6.78 34.03
N THR A 156 6.61 6.09 32.95
CA THR A 156 7.40 6.67 31.85
C THR A 156 6.48 6.99 30.68
N THR A 157 6.46 8.25 30.25
CA THR A 157 5.48 8.82 29.30
C THR A 157 5.94 8.72 27.84
N ALA A 158 5.06 8.16 27.01
CA ALA A 158 4.82 8.30 25.56
C ALA A 158 5.98 8.71 24.61
N THR A 159 6.37 7.77 23.74
CA THR A 159 7.01 8.06 22.45
C THR A 159 5.95 8.10 21.35
N THR A 160 5.62 9.28 20.83
CA THR A 160 4.76 9.44 19.65
C THR A 160 5.57 9.20 18.39
N THR A 161 5.38 8.07 17.72
CA THR A 161 5.91 7.86 16.36
C THR A 161 4.75 7.82 15.37
N ALA A 162 4.55 8.92 14.64
CA ALA A 162 3.71 8.92 13.45
C ALA A 162 4.56 8.38 12.30
N ALA A 163 4.43 7.10 11.97
CA ALA A 163 5.11 6.53 10.82
C ALA A 163 4.34 6.88 9.53
N CYS A 164 4.58 8.07 8.99
CA CYS A 164 4.25 8.35 7.59
C CYS A 164 5.34 7.70 6.72
N ILE A 165 5.19 6.41 6.42
CA ILE A 165 6.09 5.75 5.47
C ILE A 165 5.62 6.18 4.08
N THR A 166 6.27 7.21 3.54
CA THR A 166 6.11 7.61 2.13
C THR A 166 6.29 6.38 1.23
N PRO A 167 5.52 6.27 0.13
CA PRO A 167 5.74 5.20 -0.83
C PRO A 167 7.21 5.20 -1.25
N PHE A 168 7.81 4.01 -1.28
CA PHE A 168 9.19 3.80 -1.72
C PHE A 168 9.37 4.53 -3.07
N PRO A 169 10.33 5.44 -3.23
CA PRO A 169 10.63 5.94 -4.56
C PRO A 169 11.12 4.74 -5.37
N LEU A 170 10.36 4.36 -6.40
CA LEU A 170 10.87 3.49 -7.45
C LEU A 170 12.10 4.20 -8.00
N ALA A 171 13.28 3.65 -7.72
CA ALA A 171 14.50 4.04 -8.38
C ALA A 171 14.26 3.88 -9.88
N THR A 172 14.09 4.99 -10.58
CA THR A 172 14.19 5.06 -12.03
C THR A 172 15.64 4.74 -12.37
N GLY A 173 15.93 3.45 -12.59
CA GLY A 173 17.15 3.03 -13.26
C GLY A 173 17.08 3.52 -14.70
N HIS A 174 18.03 4.38 -15.07
CA HIS A 174 18.32 4.80 -16.43
C HIS A 174 18.77 3.62 -17.30
#